data_AF-A0A961I8M1-F1
#
_entry.id   AF-A0A961I8M1-F1
#
_cell.length_a   1.000
_cell.length_b   1.000
_cell.length_c   1.000
_cell.angle_alpha   90.00
_cell.angle_beta   90.00
_cell.angle_gamma   90.00
#
_symmetry.space_group_name_H-M   'P 1'
#
loop_
_entity.id
_entity.type
_entity.pdbx_description
1 polymer ?
#
loop_
_entity_poly.entity_id
_entity_poly.type
_entity_poly.pdbx_seq_one_letter_code
_entity_poly.pdbx_strand_id
1 'polypeptide(L)'
;MNNNHFIHTSFSQHVGFLIILLLLIGVLPITWAQGDIPLQRADKVSPTLIAAGNWPAPEAVQIIAAASGRLSIVADSVLIDFYAAEDANALLADLVPLGLKNYEVYRAVVSGYLPLSSISSLQTLDTLKFAMESVFVTDAGAVDNEAVDSMAVDVARSLYDVDGTGITVGILSDSFDCGQFGGLPGTANPNRYADDIASGDLPADVLVLEDWTCGNDEGRAMAQLVYDVAPGVKLAFHTASGGLANFAQGIIDLADAGADIIVDDILYLSEPMFADGIIAQAVDEVSARGIPFFSSAGNRATAAYESPFVDSGVVYDLATDLAVPPGSITWKLHDFDPGLGVDPFQKITVEPGSAFNPWLQWSDAYFDPFGDVRGTGTVNPGAQSDIDILPFVNGTFDISLYFGLSNIGYIPLDILNADYVGQAGETFEIAIGLFSGPPPELMRYVDFADQGALQEYGNNAPTLYGHNNAGGRTGNAENDPEAIGAVA
;
A
#
# COMPACT_ATOMS: atom_id res chain seq x y z
N MET A 1 23.72 -49.90 41.72
CA MET A 1 23.00 -50.03 43.01
C MET A 1 22.73 -48.64 43.55
N ASN A 2 21.45 -48.31 43.68
CA ASN A 2 20.81 -47.37 44.61
C ASN A 2 21.43 -45.98 44.91
N ASN A 3 20.61 -44.98 44.53
CA ASN A 3 19.96 -43.98 45.39
C ASN A 3 20.75 -42.82 46.02
N ASN A 4 20.33 -41.61 45.66
CA ASN A 4 19.57 -40.63 46.50
C ASN A 4 20.09 -39.17 46.52
N HIS A 5 19.14 -38.29 46.14
CA HIS A 5 18.82 -36.93 46.62
C HIS A 5 19.83 -35.78 46.42
N PHE A 6 19.58 -34.82 45.53
CA PHE A 6 18.67 -33.64 45.57
C PHE A 6 19.33 -32.39 46.17
N ILE A 7 19.46 -31.31 45.38
CA ILE A 7 18.81 -30.00 45.61
C ILE A 7 18.52 -29.34 44.24
N HIS A 8 17.23 -29.36 43.86
CA HIS A 8 16.58 -28.42 42.96
C HIS A 8 15.99 -27.30 43.84
N THR A 9 16.23 -26.02 43.52
CA THR A 9 15.32 -24.88 43.81
C THR A 9 15.95 -23.55 43.38
N SER A 10 15.54 -22.98 42.24
CA SER A 10 15.17 -21.54 42.10
C SER A 10 14.72 -21.14 40.67
N PHE A 11 14.01 -22.01 39.92
CA PHE A 11 13.45 -21.62 38.60
C PHE A 11 11.94 -21.93 38.45
N SER A 12 11.25 -22.22 39.57
CA SER A 12 9.84 -22.66 39.56
C SER A 12 8.87 -21.73 40.31
N GLN A 13 9.28 -20.52 40.69
CA GLN A 13 8.40 -19.61 41.45
C GLN A 13 7.86 -18.40 40.66
N HIS A 14 8.20 -18.22 39.38
CA HIS A 14 7.59 -17.15 38.55
C HIS A 14 6.74 -17.67 37.37
N VAL A 15 6.76 -18.98 37.10
CA VAL A 15 5.83 -19.61 36.13
C VAL A 15 4.56 -20.15 36.82
N GLY A 16 4.63 -20.42 38.13
CA GLY A 16 3.50 -20.94 38.92
C GLY A 16 2.44 -19.90 39.33
N PHE A 17 2.74 -18.60 39.25
CA PHE A 17 1.75 -17.54 39.55
C PHE A 17 0.97 -17.07 38.31
N LEU A 18 1.49 -17.30 37.09
CA LEU A 18 0.81 -16.91 35.85
C LEU A 18 -0.27 -17.92 35.41
N ILE A 19 -0.11 -19.21 35.76
CA ILE A 19 -1.07 -20.26 35.40
C ILE A 19 -2.23 -20.35 36.41
N ILE A 20 -2.05 -19.87 37.65
CA ILE A 20 -3.12 -19.87 38.66
C ILE A 20 -4.03 -18.63 38.56
N LEU A 21 -3.57 -17.52 37.96
CA LEU A 21 -4.45 -16.37 37.68
C LEU A 21 -5.37 -16.60 36.47
N LEU A 22 -4.96 -17.47 35.52
CA LEU A 22 -5.79 -17.94 34.40
C LEU A 22 -6.85 -18.98 34.80
N LEU A 23 -6.83 -19.48 36.05
CA LEU A 23 -7.80 -20.44 36.58
C LEU A 23 -8.74 -19.87 37.66
N LEU A 24 -8.67 -18.57 37.96
CA LEU A 24 -9.47 -17.92 39.02
C LEU A 24 -10.24 -16.66 38.61
N ILE A 25 -10.13 -16.21 37.35
CA ILE A 25 -11.16 -15.36 36.75
C ILE A 25 -12.14 -16.32 36.09
N GLY A 26 -13.21 -16.62 36.83
CA GLY A 26 -14.29 -17.47 36.35
C GLY A 26 -14.73 -17.01 34.97
N VAL A 27 -14.83 -17.97 34.05
CA VAL A 27 -15.66 -17.88 32.87
C VAL A 27 -17.07 -17.58 33.37
N LEU A 28 -17.41 -16.30 33.51
CA LEU A 28 -18.79 -15.90 33.35
C LEU A 28 -19.11 -16.25 31.90
N PRO A 29 -20.13 -17.06 31.63
CA PRO A 29 -20.59 -17.21 30.27
C PRO A 29 -21.00 -15.81 29.84
N ILE A 30 -20.26 -15.21 28.91
CA ILE A 30 -20.84 -14.14 28.10
C ILE A 30 -21.86 -14.88 27.25
N THR A 31 -23.05 -15.05 27.80
CA THR A 31 -24.24 -15.29 27.01
C THR A 31 -24.41 -14.02 26.21
N TRP A 32 -23.95 -14.05 24.95
CA TRP A 32 -24.42 -13.12 23.96
C TRP A 32 -25.94 -13.23 23.99
N ALA A 33 -26.61 -12.16 24.41
CA ALA A 33 -27.99 -12.01 24.01
C ALA A 33 -27.95 -11.93 22.48
N GLN A 34 -28.38 -13.02 21.83
CA GLN A 34 -28.78 -12.99 20.42
C GLN A 34 -29.89 -11.94 20.32
N GLY A 35 -29.51 -10.75 19.89
CA GLY A 35 -30.37 -9.59 19.86
C GLY A 35 -29.61 -8.45 19.23
N ASP A 36 -29.72 -8.39 17.90
CA ASP A 36 -29.50 -7.22 17.07
C ASP A 36 -28.08 -6.61 17.13
N ILE A 37 -27.13 -7.22 16.42
CA ILE A 37 -26.03 -6.45 15.83
C ILE A 37 -26.64 -5.80 14.58
N PRO A 38 -26.88 -4.48 14.54
CA PRO A 38 -27.29 -3.84 13.31
C PRO A 38 -26.07 -3.89 12.39
N LEU A 39 -26.15 -4.67 11.31
CA LEU A 39 -25.26 -4.51 10.15
C LEU A 39 -25.62 -3.18 9.49
N GLN A 40 -25.24 -2.06 10.11
CA GLN A 40 -25.28 -0.75 9.48
C GLN A 40 -24.15 -0.70 8.45
N ARG A 41 -24.45 -1.09 7.21
CA ARG A 41 -23.65 -0.71 6.03
C ARG A 41 -23.86 0.78 5.78
N ALA A 42 -22.99 1.58 6.37
CA ALA A 42 -22.59 2.90 5.89
C ALA A 42 -21.59 3.42 6.90
N ASP A 43 -20.29 3.38 6.61
CA ASP A 43 -19.35 4.30 7.23
C ASP A 43 -18.23 4.61 6.25
N LYS A 44 -17.83 5.87 6.27
CA LYS A 44 -16.84 6.46 5.36
C LYS A 44 -15.40 6.10 5.75
N VAL A 45 -15.23 5.25 6.76
CA VAL A 45 -13.99 4.87 7.44
C VAL A 45 -13.88 3.35 7.41
N SER A 46 -12.71 2.81 7.11
CA SER A 46 -12.50 1.37 6.99
C SER A 46 -12.69 0.61 8.32
N PRO A 47 -13.24 -0.62 8.31
CA PRO A 47 -13.35 -1.44 9.52
C PRO A 47 -12.00 -1.73 10.21
N THR A 48 -10.91 -1.72 9.45
CA THR A 48 -9.53 -1.87 9.95
C THR A 48 -9.14 -0.72 10.90
N LEU A 49 -9.49 0.53 10.55
CA LEU A 49 -9.27 1.71 11.40
C LEU A 49 -10.18 1.73 12.62
N ILE A 50 -11.41 1.25 12.47
CA ILE A 50 -12.37 1.12 13.57
C ILE A 50 -11.89 0.06 14.58
N ALA A 51 -11.25 -1.02 14.12
CA ALA A 51 -10.68 -2.07 14.97
C ALA A 51 -9.40 -1.62 15.71
N ALA A 52 -8.52 -0.85 15.05
CA ALA A 52 -7.30 -0.29 15.66
C ALA A 52 -7.59 0.62 16.87
N GLY A 53 -8.74 1.30 16.88
CA GLY A 53 -9.17 2.17 17.98
C GLY A 53 -9.59 1.47 19.27
N ASN A 54 -9.73 0.15 19.29
CA ASN A 54 -10.26 -0.62 20.44
C ASN A 54 -9.22 -1.51 21.15
N TRP A 55 -7.94 -1.42 20.80
CA TRP A 55 -6.88 -2.19 21.48
C TRP A 55 -6.51 -1.60 22.86
N PRO A 56 -6.45 -2.41 23.93
CA PRO A 56 -5.89 -1.95 25.20
C PRO A 56 -4.38 -1.68 25.05
N ALA A 57 -3.93 -0.51 25.50
CA ALA A 57 -2.56 0.01 25.41
C ALA A 57 -1.51 -0.88 26.17
N PRO A 58 -0.20 -0.64 26.03
CA PRO A 58 0.65 -1.30 25.04
C PRO A 58 1.86 -1.97 25.71
N GLU A 59 1.75 -3.26 26.04
CA GLU A 59 2.93 -4.11 26.28
C GLU A 59 2.87 -5.43 25.49
N ALA A 60 1.91 -5.58 24.57
CA ALA A 60 1.80 -6.75 23.69
C ALA A 60 1.73 -6.40 22.18
N VAL A 61 1.76 -5.11 21.80
CA VAL A 61 1.63 -4.66 20.41
C VAL A 61 2.94 -4.75 19.62
N GLN A 62 4.09 -4.81 20.30
CA GLN A 62 5.41 -4.98 19.68
C GLN A 62 5.59 -6.37 19.02
N ILE A 63 4.72 -7.34 19.30
CA ILE A 63 4.81 -8.71 18.72
C ILE A 63 3.83 -8.88 17.54
N ILE A 64 2.81 -8.02 17.39
CA ILE A 64 1.83 -8.10 16.29
C ILE A 64 2.14 -7.05 15.20
N ALA A 65 2.73 -5.91 15.54
CA ALA A 65 3.18 -4.91 14.56
C ALA A 65 4.32 -5.43 13.65
N ALA A 66 5.12 -6.38 14.13
CA ALA A 66 6.14 -7.05 13.32
C ALA A 66 5.56 -8.10 12.35
N ALA A 67 4.25 -8.39 12.41
CA ALA A 67 3.61 -9.47 11.65
C ALA A 67 2.71 -9.00 10.50
N SER A 68 2.52 -7.68 10.28
CA SER A 68 1.51 -7.18 9.32
C SER A 68 2.00 -6.22 8.24
N GLY A 69 3.21 -5.65 8.27
CA GLY A 69 3.80 -4.90 7.15
C GLY A 69 3.04 -3.68 6.58
N ARG A 70 1.87 -3.30 7.12
CA ARG A 70 0.89 -2.38 6.51
C ARG A 70 0.75 -1.02 7.21
N LEU A 71 1.60 -0.69 8.20
CA LEU A 71 1.44 0.55 9.00
C LEU A 71 2.75 1.35 9.08
N SER A 72 2.72 2.60 8.61
CA SER A 72 3.80 3.58 8.82
C SER A 72 3.72 4.17 10.22
N ILE A 73 4.19 3.41 11.21
CA ILE A 73 4.22 3.82 12.63
C ILE A 73 5.56 4.49 12.93
N VAL A 74 5.51 5.74 13.37
CA VAL A 74 6.69 6.44 13.92
C VAL A 74 6.46 6.60 15.43
N ALA A 75 7.26 5.89 16.23
CA ALA A 75 7.12 5.81 17.67
C ALA A 75 5.74 5.33 18.15
N ASP A 76 4.85 6.24 18.58
CA ASP A 76 3.51 5.95 19.11
C ASP A 76 2.37 6.52 18.26
N SER A 77 2.69 7.04 17.06
CA SER A 77 1.79 7.75 16.18
C SER A 77 1.75 7.11 14.79
N VAL A 78 0.59 7.17 14.12
CA VAL A 78 0.35 6.61 12.79
C VAL A 78 -0.05 7.72 11.82
N LEU A 79 0.41 7.61 10.57
CA LEU A 79 0.05 8.55 9.51
C LEU A 79 -1.37 8.28 9.00
N ILE A 80 -2.22 9.31 9.03
CA ILE A 80 -3.64 9.24 8.66
C ILE A 80 -4.02 10.46 7.79
N ASP A 81 -4.85 10.23 6.78
CA ASP A 81 -5.58 11.25 6.01
C ASP A 81 -6.99 11.43 6.57
N PHE A 82 -7.32 12.62 7.06
CA PHE A 82 -8.59 13.00 7.69
C PHE A 82 -9.41 13.93 6.78
N TYR A 83 -10.58 13.50 6.35
CA TYR A 83 -11.48 14.26 5.50
C TYR A 83 -12.53 14.99 6.34
N ALA A 84 -12.74 16.27 6.07
CA ALA A 84 -13.60 17.19 6.78
C ALA A 84 -15.05 17.07 6.32
N ALA A 85 -15.97 17.13 7.29
CA ALA A 85 -17.40 17.07 7.04
C ALA A 85 -17.89 18.28 6.23
N GLU A 86 -17.32 19.45 6.56
CA GLU A 86 -17.66 20.74 5.93
C GLU A 86 -16.44 21.65 5.74
N ASP A 87 -15.63 21.86 6.80
CA ASP A 87 -14.46 22.76 6.81
C ASP A 87 -13.23 22.07 7.41
N ALA A 88 -12.15 21.95 6.63
CA ALA A 88 -10.92 21.29 7.07
C ALA A 88 -10.13 22.06 8.11
N ASN A 89 -10.33 23.38 8.24
CA ASN A 89 -9.73 24.13 9.33
C ASN A 89 -10.47 23.91 10.64
N ALA A 90 -11.80 23.71 10.57
CA ALA A 90 -12.59 23.28 11.73
C ALA A 90 -12.21 21.86 12.15
N LEU A 91 -12.01 20.96 11.18
CA LEU A 91 -11.50 19.62 11.44
C LEU A 91 -10.08 19.64 12.03
N LEU A 92 -9.16 20.40 11.46
CA LEU A 92 -7.80 20.53 11.99
C LEU A 92 -7.82 21.05 13.44
N ALA A 93 -8.66 22.05 13.73
CA ALA A 93 -8.80 22.60 15.08
C ALA A 93 -9.24 21.55 16.12
N ASP A 94 -9.99 20.54 15.69
CA ASP A 94 -10.42 19.42 16.52
C ASP A 94 -9.38 18.29 16.61
N LEU A 95 -8.56 18.11 15.57
CA LEU A 95 -7.52 17.07 15.52
C LEU A 95 -6.24 17.45 16.28
N VAL A 96 -5.84 18.72 16.28
CA VAL A 96 -4.64 19.18 17.01
C VAL A 96 -4.70 18.88 18.52
N PRO A 97 -5.83 19.10 19.23
CA PRO A 97 -5.99 18.69 20.62
C PRO A 97 -5.88 17.18 20.87
N LEU A 98 -6.15 16.36 19.85
CA LEU A 98 -5.98 14.90 19.88
C LEU A 98 -4.52 14.48 19.61
N GLY A 99 -3.60 15.44 19.52
CA GLY A 99 -2.16 15.18 19.42
C GLY A 99 -1.65 15.04 17.99
N LEU A 100 -2.43 15.43 16.98
CA LEU A 100 -2.01 15.45 15.58
C LEU A 100 -0.72 16.28 15.41
N LYS A 101 0.30 15.70 14.78
CA LYS A 101 1.62 16.31 14.50
C LYS A 101 1.97 16.16 13.03
N ASN A 102 2.90 17.01 12.56
CA ASN A 102 3.40 17.00 11.18
C ASN A 102 2.25 16.92 10.17
N TYR A 103 1.29 17.83 10.34
CA TYR A 103 0.06 17.82 9.58
C TYR A 103 0.06 18.89 8.50
N GLU A 104 -0.70 18.62 7.44
CA GLU A 104 -1.03 19.58 6.40
C GLU A 104 -2.52 19.60 6.14
N VAL A 105 -3.05 20.74 5.68
CA VAL A 105 -4.47 20.89 5.30
C VAL A 105 -4.57 21.25 3.84
N TYR A 106 -5.26 20.42 3.07
CA TYR A 106 -5.56 20.68 1.68
C TYR A 106 -7.05 20.45 1.38
N ARG A 107 -7.75 21.54 1.07
CA ARG A 107 -9.20 21.55 0.77
C ARG A 107 -10.03 20.97 1.92
N ALA A 108 -10.57 19.77 1.73
CA ALA A 108 -11.35 19.06 2.73
C ALA A 108 -10.48 18.11 3.56
N VAL A 109 -9.21 17.93 3.26
CA VAL A 109 -8.37 16.90 3.87
C VAL A 109 -7.35 17.54 4.80
N VAL A 110 -7.14 16.93 5.96
CA VAL A 110 -6.04 17.17 6.88
C VAL A 110 -5.24 15.87 6.91
N SER A 111 -3.95 15.87 6.61
CA SER A 111 -3.10 14.67 6.71
C SER A 111 -2.12 14.86 7.85
N GLY A 112 -1.77 13.83 8.61
CA GLY A 112 -0.74 13.96 9.64
C GLY A 112 -0.66 12.77 10.60
N TYR A 113 0.30 12.82 11.51
CA TYR A 113 0.54 11.77 12.49
C TYR A 113 -0.31 11.95 13.74
N LEU A 114 -1.20 11.01 14.00
CA LEU A 114 -2.02 10.99 15.20
C LEU A 114 -1.52 9.89 16.15
N PRO A 115 -1.41 10.18 17.46
CA PRO A 115 -1.12 9.15 18.45
C PRO A 115 -2.13 8.02 18.39
N LEU A 116 -1.66 6.77 18.40
CA LEU A 116 -2.52 5.58 18.34
C LEU A 116 -3.59 5.60 19.46
N SER A 117 -3.24 6.14 20.62
CA SER A 117 -4.13 6.32 21.77
C SER A 117 -5.30 7.28 21.53
N SER A 118 -5.22 8.12 20.49
CA SER A 118 -6.20 9.18 20.20
C SER A 118 -7.13 8.85 19.03
N ILE A 119 -6.89 7.74 18.32
CA ILE A 119 -7.71 7.30 17.16
C ILE A 119 -9.17 7.07 17.53
N SER A 120 -9.44 6.47 18.70
CA SER A 120 -10.81 6.23 19.18
C SER A 120 -11.61 7.52 19.38
N SER A 121 -10.94 8.67 19.56
CA SER A 121 -11.59 9.96 19.75
C SER A 121 -12.07 10.60 18.44
N LEU A 122 -11.55 10.15 17.29
CA LEU A 122 -11.92 10.64 15.96
C LEU A 122 -13.40 10.42 15.64
N GLN A 123 -13.97 9.30 16.12
CA GLN A 123 -15.38 8.94 15.92
C GLN A 123 -16.37 9.93 16.56
N THR A 124 -15.87 10.85 17.39
CA THR A 124 -16.69 11.85 18.11
C THR A 124 -16.63 13.24 17.50
N LEU A 125 -15.82 13.45 16.46
CA LEU A 125 -15.65 14.75 15.81
C LEU A 125 -16.73 14.97 14.75
N ASP A 126 -17.66 15.87 15.02
CA ASP A 126 -18.67 16.29 14.04
C ASP A 126 -18.03 16.93 12.79
N THR A 127 -16.81 17.47 12.93
CA THR A 127 -16.02 18.05 11.85
C THR A 127 -15.34 17.01 10.96
N LEU A 128 -15.29 15.74 11.37
CA LEU A 128 -14.65 14.64 10.62
C LEU A 128 -15.68 13.90 9.77
N LYS A 129 -15.48 13.89 8.45
CA LYS A 129 -16.22 13.09 7.49
C LYS A 129 -15.74 11.64 7.53
N PHE A 130 -14.43 11.43 7.44
CA PHE A 130 -13.76 10.14 7.58
C PHE A 130 -12.25 10.29 7.76
N ALA A 131 -11.57 9.22 8.14
CA ALA A 131 -10.13 9.14 8.21
C ALA A 131 -9.65 7.82 7.58
N MET A 132 -8.47 7.78 6.96
CA MET A 132 -7.84 6.57 6.41
C MET A 132 -6.33 6.52 6.63
N GLU A 133 -5.75 5.33 6.82
CA GLU A 133 -4.28 5.15 6.90
C GLU A 133 -3.57 5.48 5.58
N SER A 134 -2.32 5.92 5.67
CA SER A 134 -1.44 6.15 4.50
C SER A 134 -0.29 5.13 4.46
N VAL A 135 -0.11 4.41 3.33
CA VAL A 135 0.84 3.27 3.14
C VAL A 135 1.55 3.35 1.78
N PHE A 136 2.84 2.95 1.71
CA PHE A 136 3.68 2.91 0.48
C PHE A 136 4.66 1.69 0.48
N VAL A 137 5.29 1.35 -0.66
CA VAL A 137 6.31 0.27 -0.84
C VAL A 137 7.55 0.77 -1.62
N THR A 138 8.71 0.11 -1.46
CA THR A 138 10.02 0.45 -2.06
C THR A 138 10.70 -0.79 -2.70
N ASP A 139 11.56 -0.63 -3.72
CA ASP A 139 12.13 -1.73 -4.53
C ASP A 139 13.69 -1.69 -4.59
N ALA A 140 14.41 -2.40 -3.70
CA ALA A 140 15.90 -2.41 -3.68
C ALA A 140 16.59 -3.80 -3.67
N GLY A 141 17.81 -3.86 -4.24
CA GLY A 141 18.76 -5.00 -4.22
C GLY A 141 20.03 -4.76 -3.40
N ALA A 142 20.78 -5.81 -3.04
CA ALA A 142 21.77 -5.80 -1.93
C ALA A 142 23.27 -5.90 -2.32
N VAL A 143 23.73 -5.39 -3.46
CA VAL A 143 25.14 -5.57 -3.92
C VAL A 143 25.70 -4.38 -4.70
N ASP A 144 27.04 -4.32 -4.79
CA ASP A 144 27.84 -3.35 -5.56
C ASP A 144 27.31 -3.15 -7.00
N ASN A 145 27.42 -1.92 -7.52
CA ASN A 145 26.78 -1.50 -8.76
C ASN A 145 27.40 -2.11 -10.04
N GLU A 146 26.91 -3.29 -10.42
CA GLU A 146 27.27 -3.97 -11.68
C GLU A 146 26.59 -3.35 -12.93
N ALA A 147 25.84 -2.24 -12.79
CA ALA A 147 25.19 -1.58 -13.93
C ALA A 147 26.19 -1.00 -14.91
N VAL A 148 27.35 -0.50 -14.43
CA VAL A 148 28.40 0.08 -15.28
C VAL A 148 28.89 -0.94 -16.32
N ASP A 149 29.15 -2.16 -15.88
CA ASP A 149 29.64 -3.23 -16.75
C ASP A 149 28.51 -3.86 -17.57
N SER A 150 27.35 -4.12 -16.95
CA SER A 150 26.22 -4.79 -17.64
C SER A 150 25.55 -3.92 -18.71
N MET A 151 25.54 -2.60 -18.53
CA MET A 151 25.03 -1.64 -19.53
C MET A 151 26.15 -1.07 -20.42
N ALA A 152 27.40 -1.54 -20.29
CA ALA A 152 28.57 -1.05 -21.02
C ALA A 152 28.74 0.48 -20.94
N VAL A 153 28.48 1.05 -19.75
CA VAL A 153 28.57 2.49 -19.47
C VAL A 153 29.99 2.99 -19.69
N ASP A 154 31.00 2.19 -19.36
CA ASP A 154 32.42 2.49 -19.60
C ASP A 154 32.71 2.71 -21.10
N VAL A 155 32.12 1.89 -21.97
CA VAL A 155 32.20 2.03 -23.43
C VAL A 155 31.48 3.28 -23.88
N ALA A 156 30.26 3.53 -23.40
CA ALA A 156 29.47 4.71 -23.79
C ALA A 156 30.18 6.02 -23.43
N ARG A 157 30.70 6.13 -22.20
CA ARG A 157 31.48 7.29 -21.74
C ARG A 157 32.70 7.54 -22.62
N SER A 158 33.45 6.48 -22.92
CA SER A 158 34.67 6.56 -23.74
C SER A 158 34.38 6.91 -25.19
N LEU A 159 33.32 6.35 -25.77
CA LEU A 159 32.96 6.53 -27.17
C LEU A 159 32.38 7.91 -27.45
N TYR A 160 31.57 8.43 -26.52
CA TYR A 160 30.82 9.67 -26.71
C TYR A 160 31.39 10.86 -25.94
N ASP A 161 32.39 10.65 -25.09
CA ASP A 161 32.99 11.67 -24.21
C ASP A 161 31.92 12.35 -23.33
N VAL A 162 31.07 11.52 -22.71
CA VAL A 162 29.95 11.93 -21.86
C VAL A 162 30.10 11.36 -20.46
N ASP A 163 29.72 12.14 -19.46
CA ASP A 163 29.71 11.73 -18.04
C ASP A 163 28.45 12.20 -17.30
N GLY A 164 27.49 12.81 -18.01
CA GLY A 164 26.29 13.42 -17.45
C GLY A 164 26.43 14.91 -17.12
N THR A 165 27.58 15.54 -17.37
CA THR A 165 27.76 16.98 -17.16
C THR A 165 26.67 17.80 -17.86
N GLY A 166 25.99 18.64 -17.07
CA GLY A 166 24.92 19.52 -17.56
C GLY A 166 23.53 18.89 -17.51
N ILE A 167 23.40 17.67 -16.98
CA ILE A 167 22.13 17.00 -16.71
C ILE A 167 21.87 16.98 -15.21
N THR A 168 20.64 17.27 -14.81
CA THR A 168 20.14 17.09 -13.45
C THR A 168 19.15 15.92 -13.41
N VAL A 169 19.41 14.94 -12.54
CA VAL A 169 18.49 13.82 -12.29
C VAL A 169 17.75 14.05 -10.97
N GLY A 170 16.43 14.15 -11.05
CA GLY A 170 15.53 14.18 -9.90
C GLY A 170 15.14 12.75 -9.48
N ILE A 171 15.18 12.47 -8.18
CA ILE A 171 14.90 11.16 -7.61
C ILE A 171 13.76 11.27 -6.60
N LEU A 172 12.74 10.43 -6.76
CA LEU A 172 11.66 10.23 -5.81
C LEU A 172 11.76 8.82 -5.22
N SER A 173 11.81 8.72 -3.90
CA SER A 173 11.86 7.43 -3.19
C SER A 173 11.47 7.66 -1.72
N ASP A 174 11.79 6.73 -0.82
CA ASP A 174 11.39 6.86 0.57
C ASP A 174 12.12 7.98 1.33
N SER A 175 13.45 7.99 1.29
CA SER A 175 14.31 8.81 2.15
C SER A 175 15.73 8.89 1.61
N PHE A 176 16.51 9.83 2.15
CA PHE A 176 17.86 10.11 1.70
C PHE A 176 18.92 10.01 2.81
N ASP A 177 18.78 10.72 3.93
CA ASP A 177 19.79 10.71 5.02
C ASP A 177 19.18 10.42 6.40
N CYS A 178 18.19 9.53 6.45
CA CYS A 178 17.57 9.07 7.69
C CYS A 178 18.63 8.39 8.58
N GLY A 179 19.51 7.57 8.00
CA GLY A 179 20.63 6.92 8.68
C GLY A 179 20.19 6.15 9.92
N GLN A 180 19.11 5.38 9.78
CA GLN A 180 18.67 4.36 10.73
C GLN A 180 18.95 2.96 10.18
N PHE A 181 18.90 2.78 8.86
CA PHE A 181 19.14 1.52 8.16
C PHE A 181 20.31 1.58 7.17
N GLY A 182 20.98 2.72 7.03
CA GLY A 182 22.08 2.92 6.07
C GLY A 182 23.33 2.05 6.25
N GLY A 183 23.32 1.03 7.10
CA GLY A 183 24.41 0.07 7.26
C GLY A 183 23.97 -1.36 6.97
N LEU A 184 24.89 -2.20 6.46
CA LEU A 184 24.68 -3.65 6.34
C LEU A 184 24.03 -4.23 7.60
N PRO A 185 23.08 -5.17 7.49
CA PRO A 185 22.45 -5.81 8.65
C PRO A 185 23.49 -6.25 9.68
N GLY A 186 23.46 -5.64 10.87
CA GLY A 186 24.38 -5.96 11.98
C GLY A 186 25.56 -5.00 12.20
N THR A 187 25.67 -3.89 11.47
CA THR A 187 26.64 -2.84 11.79
C THR A 187 26.03 -1.80 12.75
N ALA A 188 26.75 -1.52 13.85
CA ALA A 188 26.32 -0.57 14.88
C ALA A 188 26.54 0.91 14.48
N ASN A 189 26.82 1.17 13.20
CA ASN A 189 27.07 2.51 12.70
C ASN A 189 26.15 2.78 11.51
N PRO A 190 25.14 3.66 11.66
CA PRO A 190 24.35 4.07 10.51
C PRO A 190 25.25 4.85 9.55
N ASN A 191 25.39 4.39 8.31
CA ASN A 191 26.06 5.18 7.27
C ASN A 191 25.13 6.31 6.82
N ARG A 192 25.73 7.49 6.61
CA ARG A 192 25.10 8.79 6.37
C ARG A 192 25.58 9.39 5.06
N TYR A 193 24.83 10.33 4.51
CA TYR A 193 25.24 11.05 3.29
C TYR A 193 26.65 11.66 3.43
N ALA A 194 27.02 12.08 4.63
CA ALA A 194 28.38 12.54 4.93
C ALA A 194 29.47 11.48 4.72
N ASP A 195 29.17 10.20 4.92
CA ASP A 195 30.08 9.08 4.67
C ASP A 195 30.22 8.83 3.15
N ASP A 196 29.12 8.93 2.39
CA ASP A 196 29.13 8.82 0.92
C ASP A 196 29.95 9.95 0.26
N ILE A 197 29.89 11.16 0.82
CA ILE A 197 30.76 12.27 0.43
C ILE A 197 32.23 11.96 0.75
N ALA A 198 32.49 11.32 1.89
CA ALA A 198 33.84 11.04 2.35
C ALA A 198 34.50 9.90 1.57
N SER A 199 33.72 8.90 1.13
CA SER A 199 34.17 7.82 0.24
C SER A 199 34.23 8.26 -1.23
N GLY A 200 33.42 9.24 -1.61
CA GLY A 200 33.29 9.71 -2.99
C GLY A 200 32.17 9.01 -3.78
N ASP A 201 31.31 8.24 -3.10
CA ASP A 201 30.15 7.56 -3.68
C ASP A 201 29.02 8.53 -4.02
N LEU A 202 29.02 9.72 -3.42
CA LEU A 202 28.15 10.83 -3.79
C LEU A 202 28.88 12.19 -3.72
N PRO A 203 28.46 13.18 -4.51
CA PRO A 203 28.99 14.54 -4.42
C PRO A 203 28.38 15.27 -3.22
N ALA A 204 29.03 16.33 -2.74
CA ALA A 204 28.58 17.10 -1.56
C ALA A 204 27.45 18.12 -1.85
N ASP A 205 26.99 18.20 -3.10
CA ASP A 205 26.03 19.20 -3.57
C ASP A 205 24.73 18.59 -4.12
N VAL A 206 24.30 17.45 -3.59
CA VAL A 206 22.96 16.91 -3.86
C VAL A 206 21.91 17.88 -3.31
N LEU A 207 20.93 18.26 -4.14
CA LEU A 207 19.83 19.13 -3.76
C LEU A 207 18.69 18.30 -3.16
N VAL A 208 18.62 18.24 -1.83
CA VAL A 208 17.51 17.59 -1.13
C VAL A 208 16.39 18.63 -0.92
N LEU A 209 15.29 18.49 -1.66
CA LEU A 209 14.11 19.35 -1.56
C LEU A 209 13.26 18.97 -0.34
N GLU A 210 13.02 17.67 -0.15
CA GLU A 210 12.34 17.11 1.00
C GLU A 210 12.94 15.73 1.33
N ASP A 211 13.13 15.45 2.61
CA ASP A 211 13.58 14.15 3.11
C ASP A 211 12.64 13.62 4.19
N TRP A 212 12.46 12.30 4.22
CA TRP A 212 11.61 11.63 5.19
C TRP A 212 12.39 11.21 6.42
N THR A 213 11.83 11.47 7.59
CA THR A 213 12.55 11.31 8.85
C THR A 213 12.81 9.85 9.28
N CYS A 214 12.14 8.88 8.65
CA CYS A 214 12.14 7.46 9.05
C CYS A 214 11.97 6.49 7.86
N GLY A 215 12.94 6.44 6.93
CA GLY A 215 12.97 5.47 5.81
C GLY A 215 14.29 4.68 5.74
N ASN A 216 14.44 3.86 4.69
CA ASN A 216 15.55 2.94 4.46
C ASN A 216 16.73 3.55 3.68
N ASP A 217 16.64 4.84 3.34
CA ASP A 217 17.55 5.57 2.46
C ASP A 217 17.63 4.99 1.03
N GLU A 218 16.52 4.46 0.48
CA GLU A 218 16.50 3.91 -0.89
C GLU A 218 16.70 4.99 -1.95
N GLY A 219 16.20 6.20 -1.71
CA GLY A 219 16.48 7.36 -2.57
C GLY A 219 17.96 7.72 -2.65
N ARG A 220 18.69 7.55 -1.54
CA ARG A 220 20.14 7.72 -1.54
C ARG A 220 20.85 6.56 -2.24
N ALA A 221 20.36 5.33 -2.09
CA ALA A 221 20.87 4.20 -2.86
C ALA A 221 20.70 4.41 -4.37
N MET A 222 19.53 4.87 -4.82
CA MET A 222 19.29 5.27 -6.20
C MET A 222 20.25 6.38 -6.66
N ALA A 223 20.50 7.38 -5.80
CA ALA A 223 21.43 8.45 -6.11
C ALA A 223 22.86 7.94 -6.32
N GLN A 224 23.32 6.99 -5.50
CA GLN A 224 24.62 6.34 -5.67
C GLN A 224 24.69 5.60 -7.02
N LEU A 225 23.65 4.83 -7.37
CA LEU A 225 23.59 4.13 -8.66
C LEU A 225 23.66 5.08 -9.85
N VAL A 226 22.92 6.18 -9.82
CA VAL A 226 22.93 7.20 -10.87
C VAL A 226 24.31 7.86 -10.97
N TYR A 227 24.92 8.21 -9.84
CA TYR A 227 26.22 8.87 -9.80
C TYR A 227 27.35 7.98 -10.31
N ASP A 228 27.32 6.69 -9.96
CA ASP A 228 28.23 5.67 -10.49
C ASP A 228 28.14 5.51 -12.01
N VAL A 229 26.94 5.68 -12.58
CA VAL A 229 26.67 5.61 -14.03
C VAL A 229 26.97 6.94 -14.73
N ALA A 230 26.86 8.08 -14.06
CA ALA A 230 27.12 9.39 -14.64
C ALA A 230 27.63 10.40 -13.58
N PRO A 231 28.94 10.45 -13.29
CA PRO A 231 29.49 11.23 -12.18
C PRO A 231 29.47 12.76 -12.42
N GLY A 232 29.19 13.20 -13.65
CA GLY A 232 29.05 14.61 -14.01
C GLY A 232 27.67 15.19 -13.72
N VAL A 233 26.67 14.36 -13.39
CA VAL A 233 25.29 14.81 -13.16
C VAL A 233 25.17 15.67 -11.91
N LYS A 234 24.12 16.49 -11.88
CA LYS A 234 23.55 17.01 -10.64
C LYS A 234 22.42 16.10 -10.19
N LEU A 235 22.26 15.98 -8.88
CA LEU A 235 21.25 15.14 -8.26
C LEU A 235 20.31 16.02 -7.45
N ALA A 236 19.02 15.81 -7.60
CA ALA A 236 18.00 16.38 -6.74
C ALA A 236 17.15 15.24 -6.16
N PHE A 237 16.73 15.38 -4.91
CA PHE A 237 15.92 14.38 -4.22
C PHE A 237 14.67 15.00 -3.61
N HIS A 238 13.57 14.25 -3.67
CA HIS A 238 12.34 14.54 -2.95
C HIS A 238 11.78 13.21 -2.43
N THR A 239 11.27 13.16 -1.19
CA THR A 239 10.58 11.95 -0.72
C THR A 239 9.23 11.76 -1.44
N ALA A 240 8.83 10.52 -1.66
CA ALA A 240 7.49 10.17 -2.10
C ALA A 240 6.67 9.50 -0.98
N SER A 241 7.18 9.45 0.25
CA SER A 241 6.54 8.79 1.40
C SER A 241 5.42 9.60 2.06
N GLY A 242 5.18 10.84 1.64
CA GLY A 242 4.18 11.73 2.24
C GLY A 242 2.74 11.53 1.76
N GLY A 243 2.44 10.47 1.01
CA GLY A 243 1.14 10.19 0.39
C GLY A 243 1.08 10.55 -1.11
N LEU A 244 -0.01 10.15 -1.77
CA LEU A 244 -0.24 10.36 -3.20
C LEU A 244 -0.02 11.81 -3.66
N ALA A 245 -0.49 12.78 -2.87
CA ALA A 245 -0.38 14.20 -3.21
C ALA A 245 1.05 14.76 -3.03
N ASN A 246 1.76 14.29 -2.00
CA ASN A 246 3.17 14.64 -1.79
C ASN A 246 4.02 14.10 -2.94
N PHE A 247 3.79 12.85 -3.37
CA PHE A 247 4.48 12.29 -4.53
C PHE A 247 4.18 13.11 -5.80
N ALA A 248 2.91 13.37 -6.11
CA ALA A 248 2.55 14.16 -7.29
C ALA A 248 3.17 15.56 -7.27
N GLN A 249 3.19 16.26 -6.13
CA GLN A 249 3.83 17.57 -6.00
C GLN A 249 5.36 17.47 -6.09
N GLY A 250 5.96 16.45 -5.50
CA GLY A 250 7.40 16.21 -5.56
C GLY A 250 7.92 16.04 -6.99
N ILE A 251 7.12 15.44 -7.88
CA ILE A 251 7.40 15.37 -9.32
C ILE A 251 7.51 16.79 -9.92
N ILE A 252 6.55 17.67 -9.61
CA ILE A 252 6.55 19.05 -10.09
C ILE A 252 7.70 19.85 -9.48
N ASP A 253 7.97 19.67 -8.19
CA ASP A 253 9.02 20.40 -7.48
C ASP A 253 10.42 20.04 -7.99
N LEU A 254 10.66 18.77 -8.32
CA LEU A 254 11.90 18.34 -8.99
C LEU A 254 12.04 18.96 -10.38
N ALA A 255 10.95 18.98 -11.17
CA ALA A 255 10.95 19.63 -12.47
C ALA A 255 11.22 21.15 -12.38
N ASP A 256 10.67 21.82 -11.37
CA ASP A 256 10.87 23.25 -11.12
C ASP A 256 12.25 23.57 -10.54
N ALA A 257 12.84 22.63 -9.81
CA ALA A 257 14.24 22.67 -9.39
C ALA A 257 15.24 22.47 -10.54
N GLY A 258 14.75 22.16 -11.75
CA GLY A 258 15.56 22.04 -12.96
C GLY A 258 16.00 20.62 -13.27
N ALA A 259 15.28 19.60 -12.80
CA ALA A 259 15.50 18.22 -13.25
C ALA A 259 15.29 18.11 -14.77
N ASP A 260 16.27 17.51 -15.45
CA ASP A 260 16.20 17.14 -16.87
C ASP A 260 15.66 15.73 -17.05
N ILE A 261 15.75 14.89 -16.02
CA ILE A 261 15.23 13.52 -15.95
C ILE A 261 14.67 13.29 -14.54
N ILE A 262 13.53 12.63 -14.41
CA ILE A 262 12.98 12.24 -13.10
C ILE A 262 12.84 10.72 -13.04
N VAL A 263 13.23 10.13 -11.91
CA VAL A 263 13.13 8.70 -11.66
C VAL A 263 12.50 8.41 -10.29
N ASP A 264 11.82 7.28 -10.16
CA ASP A 264 11.31 6.78 -8.88
C ASP A 264 11.26 5.25 -8.80
N ASP A 265 11.04 4.73 -7.60
CA ASP A 265 10.87 3.32 -7.28
C ASP A 265 9.64 3.00 -6.41
N ILE A 266 8.62 3.87 -6.44
CA ILE A 266 7.48 3.81 -5.51
C ILE A 266 6.19 3.50 -6.25
N LEU A 267 5.32 2.69 -5.65
CA LEU A 267 3.94 2.52 -6.10
C LEU A 267 2.97 2.73 -4.94
N TYR A 268 1.92 3.53 -5.15
CA TYR A 268 0.79 3.58 -4.23
C TYR A 268 -0.30 2.61 -4.67
N LEU A 269 -0.68 1.68 -3.79
CA LEU A 269 -1.56 0.56 -4.14
C LEU A 269 -2.99 0.99 -4.50
N SER A 270 -3.40 2.17 -4.05
CA SER A 270 -4.70 2.77 -4.34
C SER A 270 -4.72 3.57 -5.64
N GLU A 271 -3.60 3.69 -6.36
CA GLU A 271 -3.58 4.34 -7.67
C GLU A 271 -4.54 3.65 -8.64
N PRO A 272 -5.24 4.39 -9.52
CA PRO A 272 -6.23 3.79 -10.38
C PRO A 272 -5.59 2.81 -11.39
N MET A 273 -6.18 1.61 -11.50
CA MET A 273 -5.77 0.60 -12.47
C MET A 273 -6.29 0.87 -13.89
N PHE A 274 -7.41 1.58 -13.99
CA PHE A 274 -8.16 1.77 -15.24
C PHE A 274 -8.28 3.24 -15.69
N ALA A 275 -7.59 4.15 -15.01
CA ALA A 275 -7.60 5.58 -15.30
C ALA A 275 -6.30 6.24 -14.81
N ASP A 276 -6.07 7.50 -15.19
CA ASP A 276 -4.93 8.26 -14.68
C ASP A 276 -5.27 8.92 -13.34
N GLY A 277 -4.56 8.51 -12.28
CA GLY A 277 -4.58 9.19 -10.98
C GLY A 277 -3.73 10.47 -10.95
N ILE A 278 -3.72 11.16 -9.81
CA ILE A 278 -3.01 12.45 -9.69
C ILE A 278 -1.50 12.35 -9.91
N ILE A 279 -0.87 11.23 -9.56
CA ILE A 279 0.57 11.01 -9.80
C ILE A 279 0.80 10.82 -11.30
N ALA A 280 0.00 9.99 -11.98
CA ALA A 280 0.07 9.82 -13.43
C ALA A 280 -0.13 11.14 -14.18
N GLN A 281 -1.03 12.00 -13.70
CA GLN A 281 -1.26 13.33 -14.26
C GLN A 281 -0.07 14.28 -14.04
N ALA A 282 0.62 14.21 -12.90
CA ALA A 282 1.87 14.94 -12.67
C ALA A 282 3.00 14.46 -13.58
N VAL A 283 3.09 13.14 -13.83
CA VAL A 283 4.01 12.56 -14.83
C VAL A 283 3.72 13.13 -16.22
N ASP A 284 2.45 13.13 -16.64
CA ASP A 284 2.04 13.70 -17.93
C ASP A 284 2.40 15.19 -18.04
N GLU A 285 2.29 15.95 -16.94
CA GLU A 285 2.65 17.37 -16.91
C GLU A 285 4.16 17.60 -17.11
N VAL A 286 5.03 16.87 -16.41
CA VAL A 286 6.49 17.02 -16.59
C VAL A 286 6.96 16.51 -17.94
N SER A 287 6.35 15.45 -18.46
CA SER A 287 6.60 14.97 -19.80
C SER A 287 6.19 15.98 -20.86
N ALA A 288 5.08 16.70 -20.67
CA ALA A 288 4.68 17.81 -21.54
C ALA A 288 5.67 18.99 -21.51
N ARG A 289 6.46 19.13 -20.44
CA ARG A 289 7.58 20.08 -20.34
C ARG A 289 8.86 19.56 -21.03
N GLY A 290 8.84 18.34 -21.54
CA GLY A 290 9.99 17.68 -22.17
C GLY A 290 10.94 17.01 -21.18
N ILE A 291 10.49 16.76 -19.94
CA ILE A 291 11.27 16.10 -18.90
C ILE A 291 10.85 14.62 -18.86
N PRO A 292 11.68 13.68 -19.33
CA PRO A 292 11.40 12.26 -19.24
C PRO A 292 11.25 11.78 -17.79
N PHE A 293 10.34 10.83 -17.58
CA PHE A 293 10.02 10.22 -16.29
C PHE A 293 10.16 8.68 -16.38
N PHE A 294 10.80 8.06 -15.39
CA PHE A 294 11.01 6.61 -15.31
C PHE A 294 10.74 6.08 -13.88
N SER A 295 9.70 5.26 -13.70
CA SER A 295 9.38 4.59 -12.42
C SER A 295 9.87 3.12 -12.39
N SER A 296 9.73 2.39 -11.29
CA SER A 296 9.94 0.93 -11.32
C SER A 296 8.79 0.21 -12.06
N ALA A 297 9.04 -1.02 -12.55
CA ALA A 297 7.97 -1.88 -13.07
C ALA A 297 7.19 -2.61 -11.96
N GLY A 298 7.69 -2.54 -10.72
CA GLY A 298 7.22 -3.31 -9.58
C GLY A 298 7.67 -4.78 -9.59
N ASN A 299 7.59 -5.40 -8.40
CA ASN A 299 8.08 -6.76 -8.14
C ASN A 299 6.95 -7.79 -8.01
N ARG A 300 5.90 -7.69 -8.83
CA ARG A 300 4.72 -8.57 -8.75
C ARG A 300 4.56 -9.51 -9.93
N ALA A 301 5.42 -9.40 -10.95
CA ALA A 301 5.39 -10.26 -12.14
C ALA A 301 3.96 -10.45 -12.68
N THR A 302 3.40 -11.65 -12.53
CA THR A 302 2.05 -12.02 -12.98
C THR A 302 1.08 -12.31 -11.82
N ALA A 303 1.34 -11.79 -10.62
CA ALA A 303 0.53 -11.98 -9.42
C ALA A 303 -0.77 -11.14 -9.49
N ALA A 304 -1.55 -11.33 -10.54
CA ALA A 304 -2.79 -10.61 -10.78
C ALA A 304 -3.81 -11.48 -11.53
N TYR A 305 -5.05 -11.05 -11.43
CA TYR A 305 -6.19 -11.56 -12.20
C TYR A 305 -6.98 -10.39 -12.76
N GLU A 306 -7.45 -10.49 -14.01
CA GLU A 306 -8.30 -9.49 -14.65
C GLU A 306 -9.41 -10.14 -15.46
N SER A 307 -10.63 -9.63 -15.38
CA SER A 307 -11.76 -10.10 -16.20
C SER A 307 -12.86 -9.04 -16.25
N PRO A 308 -13.76 -9.03 -17.25
CA PRO A 308 -15.07 -8.43 -17.07
C PRO A 308 -15.84 -9.09 -15.93
N PHE A 309 -16.76 -8.37 -15.29
CA PHE A 309 -17.68 -9.05 -14.37
C PHE A 309 -18.67 -9.91 -15.18
N VAL A 310 -18.59 -11.22 -15.01
CA VAL A 310 -19.53 -12.20 -15.55
C VAL A 310 -20.46 -12.67 -14.42
N ASP A 311 -21.77 -12.44 -14.55
CA ASP A 311 -22.78 -12.93 -13.58
C ASP A 311 -22.90 -14.45 -13.67
N SER A 312 -22.46 -15.16 -12.62
CA SER A 312 -22.55 -16.62 -12.51
C SER A 312 -23.99 -17.15 -12.41
N GLY A 313 -24.96 -16.27 -12.16
CA GLY A 313 -26.32 -16.66 -11.78
C GLY A 313 -26.42 -17.20 -10.35
N VAL A 314 -25.31 -17.24 -9.59
CA VAL A 314 -25.25 -17.62 -8.18
C VAL A 314 -25.39 -16.35 -7.33
N VAL A 315 -26.30 -16.41 -6.36
CA VAL A 315 -26.46 -15.36 -5.35
C VAL A 315 -25.93 -15.88 -4.02
N TYR A 316 -24.94 -15.19 -3.47
CA TYR A 316 -24.50 -15.43 -2.08
C TYR A 316 -25.38 -14.59 -1.15
N ASP A 317 -25.93 -15.20 -0.10
CA ASP A 317 -26.74 -14.53 0.91
C ASP A 317 -26.09 -14.70 2.28
N LEU A 318 -25.42 -13.67 2.78
CA LEU A 318 -24.72 -13.70 4.07
C LEU A 318 -25.71 -13.89 5.24
N ALA A 319 -27.01 -13.72 5.00
CA ALA A 319 -28.02 -13.98 6.01
C ALA A 319 -27.95 -15.38 6.62
N THR A 320 -27.51 -16.38 5.84
CA THR A 320 -27.34 -17.75 6.35
C THR A 320 -26.21 -17.88 7.36
N ASP A 321 -25.16 -17.05 7.23
CA ASP A 321 -23.99 -17.08 8.11
C ASP A 321 -24.20 -16.23 9.37
N LEU A 322 -24.93 -15.12 9.24
CA LEU A 322 -25.14 -14.14 10.34
C LEU A 322 -26.47 -14.27 11.07
N ALA A 323 -27.31 -15.25 10.70
CA ALA A 323 -28.65 -15.45 11.26
C ALA A 323 -29.55 -14.19 11.20
N VAL A 324 -29.35 -13.36 10.17
CA VAL A 324 -30.22 -12.22 9.84
C VAL A 324 -31.31 -12.66 8.85
N PRO A 325 -32.36 -11.85 8.58
CA PRO A 325 -33.42 -12.27 7.66
C PRO A 325 -32.86 -12.60 6.26
N PRO A 326 -33.30 -13.68 5.60
CA PRO A 326 -32.88 -14.00 4.23
C PRO A 326 -33.08 -12.84 3.25
N GLY A 327 -32.13 -12.64 2.36
CA GLY A 327 -32.12 -11.56 1.38
C GLY A 327 -31.73 -10.19 1.95
N SER A 328 -31.24 -10.12 3.20
CA SER A 328 -30.81 -8.85 3.79
C SER A 328 -29.48 -8.36 3.21
N ILE A 329 -28.58 -9.28 2.87
CA ILE A 329 -27.24 -8.95 2.36
C ILE A 329 -26.88 -9.99 1.30
N THR A 330 -26.96 -9.59 0.04
CA THR A 330 -26.78 -10.50 -1.09
C THR A 330 -25.83 -9.95 -2.14
N TRP A 331 -25.04 -10.83 -2.75
CA TRP A 331 -24.20 -10.52 -3.90
C TRP A 331 -24.54 -11.44 -5.05
N LYS A 332 -24.45 -10.90 -6.26
CA LYS A 332 -24.30 -11.75 -7.45
C LYS A 332 -22.83 -12.11 -7.55
N LEU A 333 -22.51 -13.39 -7.64
CA LEU A 333 -21.11 -13.82 -7.70
C LEU A 333 -20.61 -13.77 -9.14
N HIS A 334 -19.35 -13.37 -9.29
CA HIS A 334 -18.60 -13.48 -10.52
C HIS A 334 -18.40 -14.96 -10.89
N ASP A 335 -18.48 -15.30 -12.17
CA ASP A 335 -18.04 -16.59 -12.71
C ASP A 335 -16.58 -16.52 -13.17
N PHE A 336 -15.69 -17.22 -12.48
CA PHE A 336 -14.27 -17.30 -12.82
C PHE A 336 -13.98 -18.27 -13.97
N ASP A 337 -14.88 -19.23 -14.28
CA ASP A 337 -14.69 -20.16 -15.40
C ASP A 337 -14.93 -19.42 -16.73
N PRO A 338 -13.90 -19.22 -17.59
CA PRO A 338 -14.07 -18.59 -18.89
C PRO A 338 -14.79 -19.49 -19.92
N GLY A 339 -15.07 -20.73 -19.54
CA GLY A 339 -15.69 -21.77 -20.36
C GLY A 339 -17.22 -21.76 -20.32
N LEU A 340 -17.80 -22.96 -20.33
CA LEU A 340 -19.25 -23.19 -20.27
C LEU A 340 -19.73 -23.65 -18.89
N GLY A 341 -18.79 -23.90 -17.96
CA GLY A 341 -19.11 -24.18 -16.57
C GLY A 341 -19.51 -22.90 -15.85
N VAL A 342 -19.79 -23.05 -14.56
CA VAL A 342 -19.98 -21.93 -13.65
C VAL A 342 -19.15 -22.25 -12.42
N ASP A 343 -18.17 -21.42 -12.13
CA ASP A 343 -17.36 -21.51 -10.91
C ASP A 343 -17.27 -20.15 -10.23
N PRO A 344 -18.06 -19.91 -9.17
CA PRO A 344 -18.09 -18.62 -8.53
C PRO A 344 -16.93 -18.38 -7.54
N PHE A 345 -16.05 -19.36 -7.39
CA PHE A 345 -14.92 -19.30 -6.48
C PHE A 345 -13.61 -19.40 -7.25
N GLN A 346 -12.59 -18.78 -6.69
CA GLN A 346 -11.22 -18.94 -7.11
C GLN A 346 -10.40 -19.44 -5.94
N LYS A 347 -9.83 -20.62 -6.09
CA LYS A 347 -8.96 -21.24 -5.12
C LYS A 347 -7.53 -20.69 -5.20
N ILE A 348 -7.02 -20.28 -4.04
CA ILE A 348 -5.64 -19.81 -3.87
C ILE A 348 -4.94 -20.69 -2.85
N THR A 349 -3.78 -21.22 -3.23
CA THR A 349 -2.88 -21.87 -2.27
C THR A 349 -2.01 -20.80 -1.63
N VAL A 350 -2.06 -20.71 -0.30
CA VAL A 350 -1.17 -19.87 0.50
C VAL A 350 -0.46 -20.79 1.48
N GLU A 351 0.84 -20.95 1.30
CA GLU A 351 1.65 -21.85 2.13
C GLU A 351 1.68 -21.38 3.60
N PRO A 352 1.89 -22.29 4.57
CA PRO A 352 1.95 -21.90 5.98
C PRO A 352 2.98 -20.80 6.26
N GLY A 353 2.52 -19.64 6.75
CA GLY A 353 3.35 -18.46 7.03
C GLY A 353 3.58 -17.52 5.83
N SER A 354 3.11 -17.89 4.64
CA SER A 354 2.98 -16.98 3.49
C SER A 354 1.68 -16.18 3.57
N ALA A 355 1.59 -15.08 2.83
CA ALA A 355 0.43 -14.19 2.81
C ALA A 355 -0.25 -14.10 1.43
N PHE A 356 -1.51 -13.66 1.42
CA PHE A 356 -2.24 -13.22 0.23
C PHE A 356 -2.89 -11.86 0.53
N ASN A 357 -2.62 -10.89 -0.34
CA ASN A 357 -2.99 -9.48 -0.19
C ASN A 357 -3.57 -8.92 -1.50
N PRO A 358 -4.82 -9.27 -1.85
CA PRO A 358 -5.43 -8.81 -3.07
C PRO A 358 -5.91 -7.36 -2.93
N TRP A 359 -5.55 -6.52 -3.89
CA TRP A 359 -6.12 -5.19 -4.09
C TRP A 359 -6.96 -5.21 -5.36
N LEU A 360 -8.28 -5.35 -5.21
CA LEU A 360 -9.25 -5.41 -6.31
C LEU A 360 -9.71 -4.01 -6.70
N GLN A 361 -9.61 -3.68 -7.97
CA GLN A 361 -10.23 -2.49 -8.56
C GLN A 361 -11.07 -2.85 -9.78
N TRP A 362 -11.92 -1.92 -10.23
CA TRP A 362 -12.71 -2.09 -11.46
C TRP A 362 -12.84 -0.80 -12.25
N SER A 363 -13.30 -0.93 -13.49
CA SER A 363 -13.28 0.12 -14.52
C SER A 363 -14.26 1.28 -14.29
N ASP A 364 -14.84 1.39 -13.11
CA ASP A 364 -15.61 2.58 -12.77
C ASP A 364 -14.68 3.78 -12.58
N ALA A 365 -15.24 4.98 -12.66
CA ALA A 365 -14.47 6.18 -12.42
C ALA A 365 -14.08 6.31 -10.94
N TYR A 366 -12.82 6.67 -10.68
CA TYR A 366 -12.41 7.19 -9.38
C TYR A 366 -13.14 8.51 -9.10
N PHE A 367 -13.46 8.75 -7.82
CA PHE A 367 -14.03 10.02 -7.41
C PHE A 367 -13.03 11.15 -7.66
N ASP A 368 -13.40 12.09 -8.52
CA ASP A 368 -12.61 13.28 -8.82
C ASP A 368 -13.55 14.48 -9.04
N PRO A 369 -13.66 15.38 -8.06
CA PRO A 369 -14.53 16.54 -8.15
C PRO A 369 -13.94 17.68 -9.00
N PHE A 370 -12.69 17.59 -9.44
CA PHE A 370 -12.01 18.60 -10.25
C PHE A 370 -11.79 18.15 -11.70
N GLY A 371 -11.85 16.84 -11.94
CA GLY A 371 -11.62 16.20 -13.22
C GLY A 371 -10.12 16.15 -13.58
N ASP A 372 -9.80 15.38 -14.63
CA ASP A 372 -8.43 15.27 -15.16
C ASP A 372 -7.79 16.66 -15.36
N VAL A 373 -6.55 16.83 -14.88
CA VAL A 373 -5.67 18.01 -15.03
C VAL A 373 -5.56 18.46 -16.49
N ARG A 374 -5.81 17.57 -17.46
CA ARG A 374 -5.97 17.91 -18.90
C ARG A 374 -7.20 18.75 -19.24
N GLY A 375 -8.02 19.14 -18.25
CA GLY A 375 -9.01 20.21 -18.39
C GLY A 375 -10.31 19.80 -19.09
N THR A 376 -10.69 18.52 -19.05
CA THR A 376 -12.01 18.09 -19.56
C THR A 376 -13.16 18.63 -18.68
N GLY A 377 -12.86 19.06 -17.45
CA GLY A 377 -13.80 19.70 -16.52
C GLY A 377 -15.00 18.82 -16.14
N THR A 378 -14.93 17.52 -16.41
CA THR A 378 -16.00 16.58 -16.13
C THR A 378 -15.78 16.01 -14.74
N VAL A 379 -16.68 16.35 -13.81
CA VAL A 379 -16.72 15.75 -12.48
C VAL A 379 -16.91 14.25 -12.62
N ASN A 380 -16.01 13.46 -12.03
CA ASN A 380 -16.20 12.03 -11.91
C ASN A 380 -16.92 11.74 -10.59
N PRO A 381 -18.16 11.22 -10.64
CA PRO A 381 -18.97 11.02 -9.44
C PRO A 381 -18.47 9.88 -8.54
N GLY A 382 -17.39 9.18 -8.92
CA GLY A 382 -16.91 7.97 -8.25
C GLY A 382 -17.57 6.70 -8.76
N ALA A 383 -17.34 5.59 -8.05
CA ALA A 383 -17.79 4.28 -8.48
C ALA A 383 -19.33 4.21 -8.58
N GLN A 384 -19.83 3.54 -9.62
CA GLN A 384 -21.26 3.33 -9.84
C GLN A 384 -21.73 1.96 -9.34
N SER A 385 -20.78 1.08 -9.10
CA SER A 385 -20.97 -0.27 -8.60
C SER A 385 -20.27 -0.47 -7.26
N ASP A 386 -20.81 -1.43 -6.51
CA ASP A 386 -20.34 -1.85 -5.20
C ASP A 386 -19.92 -3.31 -5.31
N ILE A 387 -18.61 -3.56 -5.27
CA ILE A 387 -18.01 -4.87 -5.52
C ILE A 387 -17.15 -5.23 -4.33
N ASP A 388 -17.34 -6.45 -3.86
CA ASP A 388 -16.73 -6.96 -2.64
C ASP A 388 -15.87 -8.20 -2.96
N ILE A 389 -14.71 -8.33 -2.33
CA ILE A 389 -13.99 -9.60 -2.19
C ILE A 389 -14.60 -10.37 -1.01
N LEU A 390 -15.09 -11.57 -1.26
CA LEU A 390 -15.65 -12.46 -0.24
C LEU A 390 -14.65 -13.59 0.06
N PRO A 391 -14.01 -13.60 1.25
CA PRO A 391 -13.04 -14.62 1.61
C PRO A 391 -13.70 -15.86 2.24
N PHE A 392 -13.20 -17.05 1.89
CA PHE A 392 -13.66 -18.33 2.41
C PHE A 392 -12.48 -19.17 2.90
N VAL A 393 -12.57 -19.66 4.14
CA VAL A 393 -11.61 -20.58 4.74
C VAL A 393 -12.31 -21.91 4.99
N ASN A 394 -11.75 -23.00 4.47
CA ASN A 394 -12.35 -24.34 4.55
C ASN A 394 -13.82 -24.39 4.07
N GLY A 395 -14.14 -23.61 3.03
CA GLY A 395 -15.48 -23.51 2.44
C GLY A 395 -16.49 -22.73 3.29
N THR A 396 -16.04 -22.01 4.32
CA THR A 396 -16.89 -21.15 5.16
C THR A 396 -16.47 -19.70 4.99
N PHE A 397 -17.43 -18.78 4.83
CA PHE A 397 -17.16 -17.35 4.75
C PHE A 397 -16.47 -16.86 6.03
N ASP A 398 -15.36 -16.16 5.87
CA ASP A 398 -14.59 -15.60 6.99
C ASP A 398 -14.82 -14.10 7.11
N ILE A 399 -15.77 -13.74 7.99
CA ILE A 399 -16.11 -12.34 8.25
C ILE A 399 -14.94 -11.52 8.83
N SER A 400 -13.91 -12.16 9.41
CA SER A 400 -12.76 -11.44 9.97
C SER A 400 -11.83 -10.87 8.89
N LEU A 401 -11.83 -11.48 7.71
CA LEU A 401 -11.07 -11.07 6.54
C LEU A 401 -11.88 -10.17 5.60
N TYR A 402 -13.21 -10.15 5.73
CA TYR A 402 -14.10 -9.33 4.92
C TYR A 402 -14.01 -7.84 5.29
N PHE A 403 -13.86 -6.99 4.27
CA PHE A 403 -13.75 -5.54 4.44
C PHE A 403 -15.10 -4.85 4.33
N GLY A 404 -15.79 -4.96 3.19
CA GLY A 404 -17.22 -4.64 3.11
C GLY A 404 -17.60 -3.17 3.16
N LEU A 405 -16.78 -2.31 2.57
CA LEU A 405 -17.13 -0.91 2.38
C LEU A 405 -18.02 -0.75 1.14
N SER A 406 -18.95 0.19 1.19
CA SER A 406 -19.70 0.55 -0.02
C SER A 406 -18.87 1.51 -0.87
N ASN A 407 -18.63 1.14 -2.13
CA ASN A 407 -17.82 1.94 -3.03
C ASN A 407 -18.59 3.03 -3.79
N ILE A 408 -19.92 3.01 -3.73
CA ILE A 408 -20.79 3.93 -4.50
C ILE A 408 -20.45 5.39 -4.20
N GLY A 409 -20.02 6.11 -5.24
CA GLY A 409 -19.64 7.51 -5.15
C GLY A 409 -18.23 7.77 -4.63
N TYR A 410 -17.42 6.72 -4.42
CA TYR A 410 -16.03 6.79 -3.94
C TYR A 410 -15.08 6.22 -5.00
N ILE A 411 -14.07 5.47 -4.57
CA ILE A 411 -13.11 4.80 -5.44
C ILE A 411 -13.52 3.32 -5.66
N PRO A 412 -13.33 2.78 -6.87
CA PRO A 412 -13.58 1.38 -7.18
C PRO A 412 -12.42 0.51 -6.66
N LEU A 413 -12.37 0.33 -5.33
CA LEU A 413 -11.34 -0.44 -4.64
C LEU A 413 -11.96 -1.28 -3.53
N ASP A 414 -11.68 -2.58 -3.52
CA ASP A 414 -11.95 -3.46 -2.39
C ASP A 414 -10.72 -4.31 -2.06
N ILE A 415 -10.57 -4.63 -0.77
CA ILE A 415 -9.40 -5.33 -0.21
C ILE A 415 -9.85 -6.33 0.84
N LEU A 416 -8.94 -7.18 1.30
CA LEU A 416 -9.14 -7.91 2.56
C LEU A 416 -8.82 -7.01 3.76
N ASN A 417 -9.61 -7.15 4.83
CA ASN A 417 -9.43 -6.43 6.10
C ASN A 417 -8.07 -6.71 6.77
N ALA A 418 -7.44 -7.84 6.45
CA ALA A 418 -6.06 -8.16 6.79
C ALA A 418 -5.47 -9.10 5.73
N ASP A 419 -4.14 -9.23 5.70
CA ASP A 419 -3.49 -10.28 4.92
C ASP A 419 -4.01 -11.65 5.36
N TYR A 420 -4.41 -12.48 4.40
CA TYR A 420 -4.66 -13.88 4.72
C TYR A 420 -3.33 -14.60 4.84
N VAL A 421 -3.01 -15.11 6.03
CA VAL A 421 -1.79 -15.87 6.29
C VAL A 421 -2.10 -17.35 6.29
N GLY A 422 -1.49 -18.09 5.35
CA GLY A 422 -1.74 -19.52 5.17
C GLY A 422 -1.47 -20.34 6.42
N GLN A 423 -2.31 -21.36 6.66
CA GLN A 423 -2.15 -22.34 7.73
C GLN A 423 -2.12 -23.76 7.19
N ALA A 424 -1.46 -24.65 7.94
CA ALA A 424 -1.31 -26.05 7.53
C ALA A 424 -2.67 -26.77 7.49
N GLY A 425 -3.04 -27.25 6.30
CA GLY A 425 -4.25 -28.06 6.09
C GLY A 425 -5.53 -27.25 5.87
N GLU A 426 -5.44 -25.93 5.75
CA GLU A 426 -6.57 -25.07 5.40
C GLU A 426 -6.67 -24.87 3.89
N THR A 427 -7.90 -24.69 3.38
CA THR A 427 -8.15 -24.22 2.02
C THR A 427 -8.62 -22.78 2.05
N PHE A 428 -8.12 -21.97 1.11
CA PHE A 428 -8.54 -20.59 0.95
C PHE A 428 -9.07 -20.36 -0.46
N GLU A 429 -10.23 -19.70 -0.53
CA GLU A 429 -10.93 -19.36 -1.75
C GLU A 429 -11.44 -17.92 -1.60
N ILE A 430 -11.52 -17.21 -2.72
CA ILE A 430 -12.26 -15.95 -2.79
C ILE A 430 -13.43 -16.10 -3.76
N ALA A 431 -14.48 -15.33 -3.53
CA ALA A 431 -15.45 -14.96 -4.55
C ALA A 431 -15.39 -13.44 -4.78
N ILE A 432 -15.72 -12.97 -5.98
CA ILE A 432 -15.95 -11.55 -6.25
C ILE A 432 -17.45 -11.33 -6.39
N GLY A 433 -18.02 -10.45 -5.58
CA GLY A 433 -19.46 -10.24 -5.51
C GLY A 433 -19.88 -8.85 -5.92
N LEU A 434 -20.80 -8.73 -6.88
CA LEU A 434 -21.51 -7.48 -7.16
C LEU A 434 -22.64 -7.32 -6.13
N PHE A 435 -22.46 -6.40 -5.20
CA PHE A 435 -23.45 -6.06 -4.17
C PHE A 435 -24.55 -5.15 -4.73
N SER A 436 -24.16 -4.08 -5.45
CA SER A 436 -25.11 -3.14 -6.05
C SER A 436 -24.52 -2.40 -7.26
N GLY A 437 -25.38 -1.75 -8.05
CA GLY A 437 -24.98 -1.03 -9.25
C GLY A 437 -24.85 -1.91 -10.51
N PRO A 438 -24.35 -1.34 -11.63
CA PRO A 438 -24.11 -2.09 -12.85
C PRO A 438 -22.87 -3.00 -12.72
N PRO A 439 -22.80 -4.16 -13.41
CA PRO A 439 -21.57 -4.94 -13.49
C PRO A 439 -20.50 -4.14 -14.26
N PRO A 440 -19.25 -4.07 -13.78
CA PRO A 440 -18.17 -3.35 -14.47
C PRO A 440 -17.71 -4.07 -15.72
N GLU A 441 -17.16 -3.30 -16.67
CA GLU A 441 -16.61 -3.83 -17.93
C GLU A 441 -15.29 -4.57 -17.71
N LEU A 442 -14.48 -4.12 -16.75
CA LEU A 442 -13.25 -4.79 -16.31
C LEU A 442 -13.12 -4.68 -14.79
N MET A 443 -12.54 -5.71 -14.18
CA MET A 443 -12.05 -5.71 -12.82
C MET A 443 -10.71 -6.44 -12.77
N ARG A 444 -9.81 -5.99 -11.89
CA ARG A 444 -8.49 -6.57 -11.71
C ARG A 444 -8.14 -6.56 -10.23
N TYR A 445 -7.56 -7.64 -9.72
CA TYR A 445 -6.80 -7.57 -8.48
C TYR A 445 -5.33 -7.89 -8.72
N VAL A 446 -4.47 -7.28 -7.90
CA VAL A 446 -3.04 -7.62 -7.79
C VAL A 446 -2.79 -8.14 -6.37
N ASP A 447 -2.09 -9.27 -6.23
CA ASP A 447 -1.64 -9.79 -4.94
C ASP A 447 -0.32 -9.12 -4.54
N PHE A 448 -0.38 -8.18 -3.60
CA PHE A 448 0.79 -7.44 -3.15
C PHE A 448 1.68 -8.19 -2.16
N ALA A 449 1.25 -9.36 -1.68
CA ALA A 449 2.11 -10.27 -0.93
C ALA A 449 3.01 -11.11 -1.87
N ASP A 450 2.61 -11.27 -3.14
CA ASP A 450 3.28 -12.10 -4.16
C ASP A 450 3.60 -13.51 -3.65
N GLN A 451 2.65 -14.09 -2.91
CA GLN A 451 2.84 -15.30 -2.13
C GLN A 451 1.63 -16.24 -2.19
N GLY A 452 0.50 -15.78 -2.75
CA GLY A 452 -0.64 -16.61 -3.08
C GLY A 452 -0.54 -17.21 -4.49
N ALA A 453 -0.58 -18.55 -4.58
CA ALA A 453 -0.57 -19.25 -5.85
C ALA A 453 -1.99 -19.59 -6.31
N LEU A 454 -2.46 -18.91 -7.35
CA LEU A 454 -3.76 -19.21 -7.99
C LEU A 454 -3.78 -20.65 -8.51
N GLN A 455 -4.67 -21.47 -7.97
CA GLN A 455 -4.81 -22.87 -8.38
C GLN A 455 -5.72 -23.03 -9.60
N GLU A 456 -6.56 -22.03 -9.84
CA GLU A 456 -7.51 -22.00 -10.93
C GLU A 456 -7.72 -20.56 -11.43
N TYR A 457 -8.11 -20.47 -12.70
CA TYR A 457 -8.50 -19.24 -13.38
C TYR A 457 -7.48 -18.09 -13.37
N GLY A 458 -6.22 -18.35 -12.99
CA GLY A 458 -5.12 -17.42 -13.21
C GLY A 458 -4.92 -17.17 -14.71
N ASN A 459 -4.74 -15.91 -15.08
CA ASN A 459 -4.70 -15.50 -16.49
C ASN A 459 -3.52 -14.57 -16.85
N ASN A 460 -2.51 -14.48 -15.97
CA ASN A 460 -1.33 -13.63 -16.14
C ASN A 460 -1.69 -12.17 -16.45
N ALA A 461 -2.66 -11.62 -15.72
CA ALA A 461 -3.03 -10.23 -15.86
C ALA A 461 -1.84 -9.31 -15.55
N PRO A 462 -1.79 -8.12 -16.17
CA PRO A 462 -0.71 -7.17 -15.92
C PRO A 462 -0.77 -6.64 -14.48
N THR A 463 0.40 -6.56 -13.85
CA THR A 463 0.57 -6.00 -12.50
C THR A 463 0.99 -4.53 -12.52
N LEU A 464 1.26 -3.99 -13.71
CA LEU A 464 1.65 -2.61 -13.95
C LEU A 464 0.43 -1.70 -14.12
N TYR A 465 0.35 -0.63 -13.33
CA TYR A 465 -0.75 0.35 -13.36
C TYR A 465 -0.38 1.68 -12.70
N GLY A 466 -1.31 2.63 -12.65
CA GLY A 466 -1.08 3.95 -12.05
C GLY A 466 -0.05 4.75 -12.83
N HIS A 467 0.72 5.59 -12.14
CA HIS A 467 1.78 6.38 -12.75
C HIS A 467 2.88 5.53 -13.41
N ASN A 468 3.05 4.28 -12.97
CA ASN A 468 3.98 3.36 -13.61
C ASN A 468 3.57 3.11 -15.07
N ASN A 469 2.28 3.22 -15.40
CA ASN A 469 1.72 3.03 -16.74
C ASN A 469 1.25 4.34 -17.41
N ALA A 470 1.64 5.51 -16.90
CA ALA A 470 1.18 6.80 -17.43
C ALA A 470 1.61 7.02 -18.90
N GLY A 471 0.71 7.59 -19.71
CA GLY A 471 0.94 7.80 -21.14
C GLY A 471 2.10 8.75 -21.47
N GLY A 472 2.42 9.70 -20.59
CA GLY A 472 3.56 10.61 -20.72
C GLY A 472 4.90 9.99 -20.36
N ARG A 473 4.95 8.79 -19.78
CA ARG A 473 6.19 8.18 -19.31
C ARG A 473 7.09 7.71 -20.47
N THR A 474 8.41 7.85 -20.32
CA THR A 474 9.38 7.54 -21.39
C THR A 474 10.00 6.15 -21.36
N GLY A 475 9.77 5.34 -20.32
CA GLY A 475 10.30 3.97 -20.32
C GLY A 475 9.65 3.05 -19.31
N ASN A 476 8.86 2.11 -19.80
CA ASN A 476 8.62 0.81 -19.18
C ASN A 476 8.68 -0.24 -20.30
N ALA A 477 9.46 -1.30 -20.08
CA ALA A 477 9.85 -2.27 -21.11
C ALA A 477 8.69 -3.12 -21.70
N GLU A 478 7.43 -2.86 -21.33
CA GLU A 478 6.29 -3.64 -21.84
C GLU A 478 5.41 -2.92 -22.88
N ASN A 479 5.50 -1.58 -23.02
CA ASN A 479 4.58 -0.86 -23.92
C ASN A 479 5.22 -0.13 -25.10
N ASP A 480 6.55 -0.17 -25.27
CA ASP A 480 7.19 0.39 -26.46
C ASP A 480 8.29 -0.52 -27.03
N PRO A 481 8.06 -1.21 -28.15
CA PRO A 481 9.11 -1.96 -28.83
C PRO A 481 10.24 -1.08 -29.38
N GLU A 482 10.12 0.25 -29.38
CA GLU A 482 11.20 1.18 -29.74
C GLU A 482 12.06 1.65 -28.54
N ALA A 483 11.57 1.54 -27.29
CA ALA A 483 12.32 1.97 -26.11
C ALA A 483 13.50 1.05 -25.74
N ILE A 484 13.49 -0.21 -26.20
CA ILE A 484 14.63 -1.15 -26.06
C ILE A 484 15.83 -0.71 -26.93
N GLY A 485 15.62 0.17 -27.92
CA GLY A 485 16.66 0.64 -28.83
C GLY A 485 17.30 1.98 -28.49
N ALA A 486 16.82 2.70 -27.48
CA ALA A 486 17.28 4.06 -27.17
C ALA A 486 18.17 4.16 -25.92
N VAL A 487 18.44 3.05 -25.23
CA VAL A 487 19.36 2.96 -24.07
C VAL A 487 20.48 1.94 -24.34
N ALA A 488 20.99 1.90 -25.58
CA ALA A 488 22.15 1.10 -25.99
C ALA A 488 23.13 1.93 -26.83
#